data_AF-A0A370SWN2-F1
#
_entry.id   AF-A0A370SWN2-F1
#
_cell.length_a   1.000
_cell.length_b   1.000
_cell.length_c   1.000
_cell.angle_alpha   90.00
_cell.angle_beta   90.00
_cell.angle_gamma   90.00
#
_symmetry.space_group_name_H-M   'P 1'
#
loop_
_entity.id
_entity.type
_entity.pdbx_description
1 polymer ?
#
loop_
_entity_poly.entity_id
_entity_poly.type
_entity_poly.pdbx_seq_one_letter_code
_entity_poly.pdbx_strand_id
1 'polypeptide(L)'
;MTNVIGFPSPLPVEHIDEESMAKHGDAALLLRCFEIVKDTLEVISEPEYSIEKEDDTHIDLIRAFYALKVLFKRKTGHDADVVAREHWEAMGRHLLEGAPLPEQRIPIVTVPGNPHPPSAFDEMTNLELATTSLSYARRVSESIMTHSPKALDMAEARLLSIDATTAMHVLKQRLAGDAPSDASAAVKRTTANGETLQ
;
A
#
# COMPACT_ATOMS: atom_id res chain seq x y z
N MET A 1 -27.66 57.31 -6.52
CA MET A 1 -26.41 56.69 -6.03
C MET A 1 -26.81 55.41 -5.31
N THR A 2 -26.56 54.27 -5.94
CA THR A 2 -27.02 52.96 -5.49
C THR A 2 -25.86 52.29 -4.74
N ASN A 3 -25.95 52.23 -3.41
CA ASN A 3 -24.95 51.53 -2.60
C ASN A 3 -25.20 50.02 -2.73
N VAL A 4 -24.43 49.36 -3.62
CA VAL A 4 -24.36 47.90 -3.69
C VAL A 4 -23.49 47.43 -2.54
N ILE A 5 -24.13 46.81 -1.53
CA ILE A 5 -23.42 46.07 -0.47
C ILE A 5 -22.91 44.79 -1.13
N GLY A 6 -21.62 44.77 -1.47
CA GLY A 6 -20.95 43.55 -1.92
C GLY A 6 -20.82 42.59 -0.75
N PHE A 7 -21.69 41.58 -0.70
CA PHE A 7 -21.48 40.45 0.21
C PHE A 7 -20.16 39.77 -0.16
N PRO A 8 -19.29 39.44 0.82
CA PRO A 8 -18.10 38.67 0.53
C PRO A 8 -18.52 37.36 -0.14
N SER A 9 -17.86 37.01 -1.25
CA SER A 9 -18.09 35.75 -1.94
C SER A 9 -18.01 34.60 -0.92
N PRO A 10 -18.93 33.62 -0.96
CA PRO A 10 -18.89 32.50 -0.05
C PRO A 10 -17.51 31.85 -0.14
N LEU A 11 -16.87 31.68 1.01
CA LEU A 11 -15.61 30.95 1.12
C LEU A 11 -15.79 29.57 0.46
N PRO A 12 -14.77 29.05 -0.24
CA PRO A 12 -14.86 27.74 -0.85
C PRO A 12 -15.22 26.71 0.23
N VAL A 13 -16.33 26.00 0.00
CA VAL A 13 -16.77 24.93 0.90
C VAL A 13 -15.73 23.83 0.85
N GLU A 14 -15.15 23.49 2.01
CA GLU A 14 -14.24 22.36 2.12
C GLU A 14 -15.04 21.08 1.90
N HIS A 15 -14.80 20.40 0.79
CA HIS A 15 -15.34 19.06 0.54
C HIS A 15 -14.45 18.04 1.25
N ILE A 16 -14.99 17.42 2.30
CA ILE A 16 -14.33 16.34 3.03
C ILE A 16 -14.79 15.02 2.41
N ASP A 17 -14.01 14.51 1.47
CA ASP A 17 -14.27 13.26 0.75
C ASP A 17 -12.96 12.51 0.41
N GLU A 18 -13.10 11.32 -0.19
CA GLU A 18 -11.95 10.50 -0.61
C GLU A 18 -11.04 11.21 -1.61
N GLU A 19 -11.59 12.02 -2.53
CA GLU A 19 -10.82 12.67 -3.59
C GLU A 19 -9.93 13.78 -3.03
N SER A 20 -10.46 14.54 -2.07
CA SER A 20 -9.72 15.55 -1.32
C SER A 20 -8.57 14.91 -0.55
N MET A 21 -8.83 13.83 0.20
CA MET A 21 -7.80 13.12 0.98
C MET A 21 -6.76 12.43 0.09
N ALA A 22 -7.14 11.96 -1.10
CA ALA A 22 -6.25 11.30 -2.04
C ALA A 22 -5.14 12.18 -2.60
N LYS A 23 -5.16 13.50 -2.37
CA LYS A 23 -4.10 14.44 -2.76
C LYS A 23 -2.87 14.36 -1.83
N HIS A 24 -3.04 13.84 -0.62
CA HIS A 24 -1.98 13.77 0.38
C HIS A 24 -1.24 12.42 0.34
N GLY A 25 0.04 12.42 0.74
CA GLY A 25 0.84 11.20 0.85
C GLY A 25 0.47 10.36 2.09
N ASP A 26 0.78 9.06 2.07
CA ASP A 26 0.39 8.12 3.12
C ASP A 26 0.88 8.53 4.51
N ALA A 27 2.13 8.97 4.63
CA ALA A 27 2.70 9.41 5.91
C ALA A 27 1.96 10.62 6.49
N ALA A 28 1.55 11.57 5.64
CA ALA A 28 0.81 12.75 6.05
C ALA A 28 -0.62 12.38 6.50
N LEU A 29 -1.30 11.50 5.75
CA LEU A 29 -2.61 10.98 6.12
C LEU A 29 -2.55 10.21 7.45
N LEU A 30 -1.54 9.36 7.62
CA LEU A 30 -1.38 8.56 8.84
C LEU A 30 -1.10 9.43 10.06
N LEU A 31 -0.22 10.42 9.93
CA LEU A 31 0.06 11.38 11.00
C LEU A 31 -1.22 12.16 11.36
N ARG A 32 -1.96 12.64 10.36
CA ARG A 32 -3.21 13.37 10.59
C ARG A 32 -4.25 12.50 11.31
N CYS A 33 -4.40 11.23 10.92
CA CYS A 33 -5.27 10.30 11.65
C CYS A 33 -4.84 10.12 13.10
N PHE A 34 -3.54 10.01 13.37
CA PHE A 34 -3.02 9.88 14.73
C PHE A 34 -3.32 11.12 15.58
N GLU A 35 -3.07 12.32 15.03
CA GLU A 35 -3.39 13.59 15.69
C GLU A 35 -4.88 13.68 16.03
N ILE A 36 -5.76 13.42 15.06
CA ILE A 36 -7.21 13.48 15.27
C ILE A 36 -7.66 12.47 16.34
N VAL A 37 -7.18 11.24 16.29
CA VAL A 37 -7.56 10.22 17.29
C VAL A 37 -7.07 10.63 18.66
N LYS A 38 -5.84 11.14 18.78
CA LYS A 38 -5.29 11.64 20.05
C LYS A 38 -6.15 12.77 20.61
N ASP A 39 -6.47 13.77 19.80
CA ASP A 39 -7.24 14.94 20.24
C ASP A 39 -8.68 14.54 20.60
N THR A 40 -9.28 13.61 19.85
CA THR A 40 -10.59 13.02 20.18
C THR A 40 -10.53 12.29 21.52
N LEU A 41 -9.48 11.52 21.79
CA LEU A 41 -9.30 10.81 23.05
C LEU A 41 -9.16 11.78 24.22
N GLU A 42 -8.51 12.92 24.04
CA GLU A 42 -8.43 13.98 25.04
C GLU A 42 -9.83 14.53 25.37
N VAL A 43 -10.64 14.85 24.35
CA VAL A 43 -12.02 15.35 24.53
C VAL A 43 -12.90 14.36 25.29
N ILE A 44 -12.92 13.07 24.91
CA ILE A 44 -13.81 12.09 25.56
C ILE A 44 -13.34 11.64 26.94
N SER A 45 -12.07 11.92 27.30
CA SER A 45 -11.53 11.58 28.61
C SER A 45 -11.94 12.58 29.69
N GLU A 46 -12.39 13.76 29.29
CA GLU A 46 -12.89 14.79 30.20
C GLU A 46 -14.41 14.61 30.38
N PRO A 47 -14.90 14.40 31.62
CA PRO A 47 -16.30 14.02 31.87
C PRO A 47 -17.31 15.15 31.53
N GLU A 48 -16.85 16.39 31.42
CA GLU A 48 -17.66 17.54 31.04
C GLU A 48 -17.84 17.72 29.52
N TYR A 49 -17.05 17.00 28.71
CA TYR A 49 -17.03 17.16 27.27
C TYR A 49 -17.62 15.94 26.54
N SER A 50 -18.33 16.23 25.46
CA SER A 50 -18.88 15.22 24.56
C SER A 50 -18.72 15.67 23.13
N ILE A 51 -18.53 14.72 22.23
CA ILE A 51 -18.50 14.98 20.79
C ILE A 51 -19.93 15.24 20.33
N GLU A 52 -20.19 16.47 19.89
CA GLU A 52 -21.47 16.89 19.35
C GLU A 52 -21.50 16.81 17.83
N LYS A 53 -22.69 16.62 17.26
CA LYS A 53 -22.85 16.61 15.81
C LYS A 53 -22.46 17.98 15.25
N GLU A 54 -21.61 17.97 14.23
CA GLU A 54 -21.07 19.16 13.55
C GLU A 54 -20.10 20.01 14.39
N ASP A 55 -19.64 19.52 15.55
CA ASP A 55 -18.51 20.12 16.24
C ASP A 55 -17.18 19.81 15.52
N ASP A 56 -16.12 20.53 15.90
CA ASP A 56 -14.80 20.41 15.27
C ASP A 56 -14.26 18.96 15.37
N THR A 57 -14.45 18.31 16.53
CA THR A 57 -14.01 16.93 16.78
C THR A 57 -14.74 15.93 15.88
N HIS A 58 -16.04 16.09 15.69
CA HIS A 58 -16.88 15.28 14.82
C HIS A 58 -16.46 15.45 13.36
N ILE A 59 -16.22 16.68 12.92
CA ILE A 59 -15.73 16.95 11.56
C ILE A 59 -14.33 16.35 11.37
N ASP A 60 -13.44 16.46 12.36
CA ASP A 60 -12.12 15.85 12.29
C ASP A 60 -12.20 14.32 12.26
N LEU A 61 -13.09 13.69 13.02
CA LEU A 61 -13.33 12.24 12.91
C LEU A 61 -13.79 11.83 11.50
N ILE A 62 -14.61 12.65 10.84
CA ILE A 62 -14.99 12.43 9.44
C ILE A 62 -13.74 12.54 8.53
N ARG A 63 -12.86 13.53 8.75
CA ARG A 63 -11.59 13.65 8.01
C ARG A 63 -10.70 12.42 8.20
N ALA A 64 -10.54 11.95 9.44
CA ALA A 64 -9.77 10.74 9.76
C ALA A 64 -10.38 9.49 9.09
N PHE A 65 -11.70 9.38 9.08
CA PHE A 65 -12.41 8.30 8.39
C PHE A 65 -12.05 8.25 6.90
N TYR A 66 -12.17 9.35 6.17
CA TYR A 66 -11.83 9.38 4.74
C TYR A 66 -10.32 9.18 4.48
N ALA A 67 -9.45 9.70 5.35
CA ALA A 67 -8.02 9.45 5.27
C ALA A 67 -7.70 7.94 5.42
N LEU A 68 -8.34 7.26 6.39
CA LEU A 68 -8.22 5.81 6.56
C LEU A 68 -8.77 5.03 5.36
N LYS A 69 -9.89 5.46 4.77
CA LYS A 69 -10.41 4.85 3.52
C LYS A 69 -9.39 4.93 2.40
N VAL A 70 -8.77 6.10 2.19
CA VAL A 70 -7.75 6.29 1.16
C VAL A 70 -6.52 5.40 1.42
N LEU A 71 -6.03 5.36 2.66
CA LEU A 71 -4.91 4.49 3.05
C LEU A 71 -5.23 3.01 2.80
N PHE A 72 -6.41 2.55 3.21
CA PHE A 72 -6.86 1.19 3.02
C PHE A 72 -6.95 0.83 1.53
N LYS A 73 -7.59 1.69 0.73
CA LYS A 73 -7.74 1.51 -0.71
C LYS A 73 -6.42 1.52 -1.45
N ARG A 74 -5.48 2.37 -1.05
CA ARG A 74 -4.11 2.35 -1.58
C ARG A 74 -3.44 1.01 -1.27
N LYS A 75 -3.47 0.58 -0.01
CA LYS A 75 -2.77 -0.62 0.45
C LYS A 75 -3.34 -1.94 -0.05
N THR A 76 -4.66 -2.00 -0.23
CA THR A 76 -5.39 -3.24 -0.55
C THR A 76 -5.98 -3.24 -1.95
N GLY A 77 -6.24 -2.07 -2.53
CA GLY A 77 -7.01 -1.93 -3.76
C GLY A 77 -8.54 -2.02 -3.57
N HIS A 78 -9.03 -2.19 -2.34
CA HIS A 78 -10.45 -2.36 -2.03
C HIS A 78 -11.05 -1.17 -1.28
N ASP A 79 -12.37 -1.00 -1.35
CA ASP A 79 -13.09 -0.01 -0.53
C ASP A 79 -13.25 -0.55 0.89
N ALA A 80 -12.78 0.23 1.87
CA ALA A 80 -12.88 -0.13 3.29
C ALA A 80 -14.32 -0.32 3.76
N ASP A 81 -15.28 0.46 3.24
CA ASP A 81 -16.68 0.39 3.68
C ASP A 81 -17.32 -0.92 3.25
N VAL A 82 -16.99 -1.38 2.04
CA VAL A 82 -17.47 -2.65 1.50
C VAL A 82 -16.91 -3.80 2.33
N VAL A 83 -15.59 -3.81 2.56
CA VAL A 83 -14.93 -4.88 3.32
C VAL A 83 -15.41 -4.91 4.78
N ALA A 84 -15.55 -3.76 5.42
CA ALA A 84 -16.05 -3.68 6.80
C ALA A 84 -17.48 -4.20 6.92
N ARG A 85 -18.36 -3.85 5.97
CA ARG A 85 -19.73 -4.37 5.93
C ARG A 85 -19.77 -5.90 5.74
N GLU A 86 -18.98 -6.43 4.81
CA GLU A 86 -18.89 -7.87 4.59
C GLU A 86 -18.38 -8.63 5.83
N HIS A 87 -17.38 -8.07 6.52
CA HIS A 87 -16.87 -8.62 7.77
C HIS A 87 -17.93 -8.60 8.88
N TRP A 88 -18.71 -7.52 8.97
CA TRP A 88 -19.80 -7.39 9.92
C TRP A 88 -20.92 -8.40 9.65
N GLU A 89 -21.36 -8.54 8.40
CA GLU A 89 -22.39 -9.50 7.99
C GLU A 89 -21.94 -10.95 8.22
N ALA A 90 -20.68 -11.27 7.92
CA ALA A 90 -20.13 -12.60 8.18
C ALA A 90 -20.09 -12.91 9.69
N MET A 91 -19.70 -11.94 10.52
CA MET A 91 -19.73 -12.09 11.97
C MET A 91 -21.17 -12.21 12.50
N GLY A 92 -22.11 -11.45 11.93
CA GLY A 92 -23.53 -11.56 12.24
C GLY A 92 -24.08 -12.96 12.01
N ARG A 93 -23.75 -13.59 10.87
CA ARG A 93 -24.12 -14.99 10.60
C ARG A 93 -23.51 -15.97 11.58
N HIS A 94 -22.25 -15.79 11.97
CA HIS A 94 -21.63 -16.61 13.01
C HIS A 94 -22.36 -16.51 14.35
N LEU A 95 -22.62 -15.28 14.81
CA LEU A 95 -23.20 -15.02 16.12
C LEU A 95 -24.69 -15.37 16.20
N LEU A 96 -25.46 -15.16 15.13
CA LEU A 96 -26.92 -15.32 15.12
C LEU A 96 -27.38 -16.65 14.52
N GLU A 97 -26.65 -17.20 13.56
CA GLU A 97 -27.06 -18.40 12.81
C GLU A 97 -26.19 -19.62 13.15
N GLY A 98 -25.16 -19.47 13.99
CA GLY A 98 -24.24 -20.54 14.37
C GLY A 98 -23.33 -21.01 13.23
N ALA A 99 -23.12 -20.17 12.21
CA ALA A 99 -22.18 -20.44 11.13
C ALA A 99 -20.74 -20.58 11.66
N PRO A 100 -19.79 -21.18 10.91
CA PRO A 100 -18.37 -21.19 11.30
C PRO A 100 -17.80 -19.79 11.49
N LEU A 101 -16.82 -19.64 12.38
CA LEU A 101 -16.12 -18.38 12.62
C LEU A 101 -15.48 -17.88 11.30
N PRO A 102 -15.85 -16.69 10.79
CA PRO A 102 -15.30 -16.18 9.53
C PRO A 102 -13.82 -15.81 9.69
N GLU A 103 -13.02 -16.10 8.67
CA GLU A 103 -11.58 -15.84 8.69
C GLU A 103 -11.18 -14.35 8.57
N GLN A 104 -12.14 -13.41 8.47
CA GLN A 104 -11.94 -11.94 8.42
C GLN A 104 -10.69 -11.47 7.65
N ARG A 105 -10.36 -12.11 6.52
CA ARG A 105 -9.18 -11.77 5.73
C ARG A 105 -9.42 -10.44 5.02
N ILE A 106 -8.38 -9.61 4.98
CA ILE A 106 -8.37 -8.39 4.16
C ILE A 106 -8.01 -8.80 2.73
N PRO A 107 -8.90 -8.62 1.75
CA PRO A 107 -8.58 -8.92 0.36
C PRO A 107 -7.53 -7.92 -0.13
N ILE A 108 -6.51 -8.39 -0.83
CA ILE A 108 -5.48 -7.55 -1.45
C ILE A 108 -5.55 -7.81 -2.94
N VAL A 109 -5.72 -6.76 -3.75
CA VAL A 109 -5.69 -6.84 -5.21
C VAL A 109 -4.34 -7.40 -5.63
N THR A 110 -4.36 -8.60 -6.18
CA THR A 110 -3.22 -9.21 -6.85
C THR A 110 -3.23 -8.80 -8.32
N VAL A 111 -2.07 -8.42 -8.86
CA VAL A 111 -1.94 -8.19 -10.32
C VAL A 111 -2.32 -9.48 -11.05
N PRO A 112 -3.20 -9.40 -12.07
CA PRO A 112 -3.50 -10.57 -12.90
C PRO A 112 -2.23 -10.97 -13.67
N GLY A 113 -1.69 -12.14 -13.33
CA GLY A 113 -0.48 -12.66 -13.95
C GLY A 113 0.21 -13.65 -13.01
N ASN A 114 0.74 -14.72 -13.59
CA ASN A 114 1.68 -15.59 -12.89
C ASN A 114 3.09 -15.19 -13.32
N PRO A 115 4.10 -15.36 -12.45
CA PRO A 115 5.48 -15.29 -12.88
C PRO A 115 5.72 -16.18 -14.09
N HIS A 116 6.59 -15.75 -14.99
CA HIS A 116 6.92 -16.53 -16.17
C HIS A 116 7.58 -17.86 -15.74
N PRO A 117 7.18 -18.99 -16.32
CA PRO A 117 7.87 -20.26 -16.05
C PRO A 117 9.32 -20.17 -16.56
N PRO A 118 10.26 -20.95 -15.99
CA PRO A 118 11.64 -20.97 -16.45
C PRO A 118 11.79 -21.20 -17.96
N SER A 119 10.90 -22.00 -18.55
CA SER A 119 10.88 -22.29 -19.98
C SER A 119 10.63 -21.07 -20.88
N ALA A 120 10.02 -20.01 -20.35
CA ALA A 120 9.86 -18.75 -21.08
C ALA A 120 11.20 -18.04 -21.36
N PHE A 121 12.27 -18.45 -20.68
CA PHE A 121 13.61 -17.89 -20.80
C PHE A 121 14.55 -18.81 -21.60
N ASP A 122 14.06 -19.96 -22.10
CA ASP A 122 14.90 -20.97 -22.75
C ASP A 122 15.50 -20.50 -24.08
N GLU A 123 14.79 -19.65 -24.82
CA GLU A 123 15.24 -19.14 -26.12
C GLU A 123 16.17 -17.92 -26.00
N MET A 124 16.28 -17.32 -24.81
CA MET A 124 17.10 -16.11 -24.61
C MET A 124 18.58 -16.46 -24.58
N THR A 125 19.43 -15.63 -25.17
CA THR A 125 20.89 -15.70 -25.02
C THR A 125 21.34 -15.33 -23.60
N ASN A 126 22.58 -15.67 -23.23
CA ASN A 126 23.11 -15.33 -21.91
C ASN A 126 23.10 -13.81 -21.62
N LEU A 127 23.35 -12.99 -22.65
CA LEU A 127 23.31 -11.53 -22.52
C LEU A 127 21.87 -11.03 -22.32
N GLU A 128 20.90 -11.61 -23.04
CA GLU A 128 19.47 -11.28 -22.88
C GLU A 128 18.95 -11.68 -21.50
N LEU A 129 19.35 -12.84 -20.97
CA LEU A 129 19.01 -13.26 -19.60
C LEU A 129 19.54 -12.28 -18.56
N ALA A 130 20.81 -11.89 -18.67
CA ALA A 130 21.43 -10.92 -17.75
C ALA A 130 20.74 -9.56 -17.82
N THR A 131 20.46 -9.07 -19.04
CA THR A 131 19.82 -7.77 -19.27
C THR A 131 18.38 -7.76 -18.77
N THR A 132 17.64 -8.85 -19.02
CA THR A 132 16.24 -9.01 -18.57
C THR A 132 16.17 -9.06 -17.05
N SER A 133 17.02 -9.86 -16.41
CA SER A 133 17.10 -9.93 -14.95
C SER A 133 17.39 -8.56 -14.33
N LEU A 134 18.39 -7.83 -14.86
CA LEU A 134 18.75 -6.52 -14.35
C LEU A 134 17.64 -5.48 -14.58
N SER A 135 16.97 -5.52 -15.74
CA SER A 135 15.86 -4.63 -16.06
C SER A 135 14.68 -4.83 -15.11
N TYR A 136 14.28 -6.09 -14.87
CA TYR A 136 13.24 -6.40 -13.89
C TYR A 136 13.64 -5.98 -12.47
N ALA A 137 14.86 -6.31 -12.03
CA ALA A 137 15.36 -5.89 -10.71
C ALA A 137 15.37 -4.37 -10.54
N ARG A 138 15.70 -3.62 -11.60
CA ARG A 138 15.64 -2.16 -11.59
C ARG A 138 14.22 -1.64 -11.42
N ARG A 139 13.25 -2.17 -12.17
CA ARG A 139 11.83 -1.81 -12.04
C ARG A 139 11.28 -2.11 -10.65
N VAL A 140 11.71 -3.23 -10.04
CA VAL A 140 11.40 -3.55 -8.64
C VAL A 140 11.97 -2.49 -7.71
N SER A 141 13.25 -2.15 -7.87
CA SER A 141 13.89 -1.11 -7.04
C SER A 141 13.22 0.24 -7.20
N GLU A 142 12.82 0.64 -8.41
CA GLU A 142 12.10 1.90 -8.66
C GLU A 142 10.73 1.90 -7.95
N SER A 143 9.99 0.78 -8.01
CA SER A 143 8.71 0.62 -7.31
C SER A 143 8.88 0.71 -5.78
N ILE A 144 9.93 0.09 -5.23
CA ILE A 144 10.23 0.15 -3.79
C ILE A 144 10.67 1.56 -3.35
N MET A 145 11.60 2.18 -4.10
CA MET A 145 12.17 3.50 -3.76
C MET A 145 11.17 4.63 -3.89
N THR A 146 10.18 4.50 -4.77
CA THR A 146 9.08 5.47 -4.88
C THR A 146 8.03 5.29 -3.80
N HIS A 147 8.19 4.31 -2.90
CA HIS A 147 7.21 3.96 -1.86
C HIS A 147 5.80 3.90 -2.41
N SER A 148 5.60 3.32 -3.61
CA SER A 148 4.29 3.41 -4.26
C SER A 148 3.22 2.89 -3.29
N PRO A 149 2.26 3.74 -2.91
CA PRO A 149 1.27 3.35 -1.93
C PRO A 149 0.24 2.39 -2.54
N LYS A 150 0.26 2.20 -3.86
CA LYS A 150 -0.71 1.39 -4.61
C LYS A 150 -0.36 -0.09 -4.53
N ALA A 151 -1.32 -0.89 -4.06
CA ALA A 151 -1.23 -2.34 -3.98
C ALA A 151 -0.81 -3.02 -5.29
N LEU A 152 -1.32 -2.50 -6.42
CA LEU A 152 -1.01 -3.00 -7.76
C LEU A 152 0.48 -2.86 -8.11
N ASP A 153 1.08 -1.71 -7.85
CA ASP A 153 2.49 -1.45 -8.16
C ASP A 153 3.42 -2.35 -7.32
N MET A 154 3.02 -2.65 -6.08
CA MET A 154 3.73 -3.60 -5.21
C MET A 154 3.55 -5.06 -5.66
N ALA A 155 2.36 -5.44 -6.10
CA ALA A 155 2.10 -6.77 -6.63
C ALA A 155 2.83 -6.99 -7.96
N GLU A 156 2.94 -5.97 -8.83
CA GLU A 156 3.74 -6.03 -10.04
C GLU A 156 5.23 -6.17 -9.70
N ALA A 157 5.73 -5.37 -8.75
CA ALA A 157 7.12 -5.49 -8.28
C ALA A 157 7.42 -6.90 -7.74
N ARG A 158 6.45 -7.55 -7.08
CA ARG A 158 6.61 -8.94 -6.62
C ARG A 158 6.76 -9.91 -7.80
N LEU A 159 5.92 -9.80 -8.84
CA LEU A 159 6.02 -10.63 -10.04
C LEU A 159 7.36 -10.44 -10.74
N LEU A 160 7.74 -9.18 -10.97
CA LEU A 160 9.01 -8.82 -11.60
C LEU A 160 10.22 -9.30 -10.79
N SER A 161 10.14 -9.31 -9.46
CA SER A 161 11.20 -9.85 -8.62
C SER A 161 11.38 -11.35 -8.83
N ILE A 162 10.28 -12.10 -8.98
CA ILE A 162 10.35 -13.54 -9.25
C ILE A 162 10.95 -13.75 -10.64
N ASP A 163 10.45 -13.05 -11.66
CA ASP A 163 10.98 -13.15 -13.03
C ASP A 163 12.46 -12.78 -13.12
N ALA A 164 12.89 -11.74 -12.39
CA ALA A 164 14.30 -11.35 -12.30
C ALA A 164 15.17 -12.49 -11.76
N THR A 165 14.72 -13.15 -10.68
CA THR A 165 15.44 -14.28 -10.08
C THR A 165 15.41 -15.52 -10.96
N THR A 166 14.31 -15.79 -11.66
CA THR A 166 14.17 -16.91 -12.60
C THR A 166 15.13 -16.76 -13.78
N ALA A 167 15.18 -15.57 -14.42
CA ALA A 167 16.11 -15.30 -15.52
C ALA A 167 17.58 -15.45 -15.08
N MET A 168 17.92 -14.95 -13.88
CA MET A 168 19.27 -15.10 -13.32
C MET A 168 19.58 -16.56 -12.99
N HIS A 169 18.59 -17.34 -12.53
CA HIS A 169 18.76 -18.75 -12.24
C HIS A 169 19.05 -19.56 -13.50
N VAL A 170 18.30 -19.33 -14.59
CA VAL A 170 18.54 -19.96 -15.90
C VAL A 170 19.93 -19.59 -16.42
N LEU A 171 20.34 -18.32 -16.31
CA LEU A 171 21.68 -17.89 -16.67
C LEU A 171 22.76 -18.59 -15.85
N LYS A 172 22.59 -18.64 -14.52
CA LYS A 172 23.51 -19.32 -13.61
C LYS A 172 23.66 -20.79 -13.99
N GLN A 173 22.56 -21.51 -14.24
CA GLN A 173 22.61 -22.92 -14.65
C GLN A 173 23.40 -23.10 -15.95
N ARG A 174 23.18 -22.23 -16.95
CA ARG A 174 23.91 -22.28 -18.23
C ARG A 174 25.40 -22.00 -18.08
N LEU A 175 25.77 -21.06 -17.22
CA LEU A 175 27.16 -20.69 -16.99
C LEU A 175 27.90 -21.69 -16.10
N ALA A 176 27.19 -22.33 -15.15
CA ALA A 176 27.78 -23.27 -14.21
C ALA A 176 27.91 -24.71 -14.77
N GLY A 177 27.13 -25.08 -15.78
CA GLY A 177 27.00 -26.49 -16.19
C GLY A 177 26.52 -27.36 -15.01
N ASP A 178 27.07 -28.57 -14.84
CA ASP A 178 26.78 -29.51 -13.73
C ASP A 178 27.52 -29.19 -12.41
N ALA A 179 28.18 -28.03 -12.27
CA ALA A 179 28.96 -27.72 -11.07
C ALA A 179 28.08 -27.31 -9.88
N PRO A 180 28.41 -27.75 -8.64
CA PRO A 180 27.57 -27.51 -7.47
C PRO A 180 27.52 -26.02 -7.10
N SER A 181 26.31 -25.59 -6.79
CA SER A 181 25.93 -24.22 -6.51
C SER A 181 26.29 -23.79 -5.10
N ASP A 182 27.25 -22.87 -4.94
CA ASP A 182 27.06 -21.67 -4.10
C ASP A 182 28.22 -20.67 -4.24
N ALA A 183 28.06 -19.71 -5.17
CA ALA A 183 28.92 -18.52 -5.24
C ALA A 183 28.37 -17.35 -4.39
N SER A 184 27.22 -17.54 -3.73
CA SER A 184 26.53 -16.49 -2.97
C SER A 184 27.32 -16.01 -1.74
N ALA A 185 28.22 -16.85 -1.22
CA ALA A 185 29.08 -16.54 -0.07
C ALA A 185 30.23 -15.54 -0.38
N ALA A 186 30.46 -15.18 -1.65
CA ALA A 186 31.58 -14.32 -2.03
C ALA A 186 31.28 -12.80 -1.90
N VAL A 187 30.01 -12.41 -1.90
CA VAL A 187 29.62 -10.99 -1.91
C VAL A 187 29.34 -10.49 -0.50
N LYS A 188 30.31 -9.79 0.10
CA LYS A 188 30.13 -9.07 1.36
C LYS A 188 29.29 -7.82 1.11
N ARG A 189 28.20 -7.62 1.87
CA ARG A 189 27.45 -6.36 1.82
C ARG A 189 28.29 -5.25 2.44
N THR A 190 28.45 -4.14 1.74
CA THR A 190 29.18 -2.96 2.24
C THR A 190 28.24 -1.78 2.42
N THR A 191 28.49 -0.96 3.44
CA THR A 191 27.86 0.36 3.59
C THR A 191 28.30 1.28 2.46
N ALA A 192 27.64 2.44 2.32
CA ALA A 192 28.05 3.48 1.36
C ALA A 192 29.49 3.96 1.57
N ASN A 193 30.03 3.77 2.79
CA ASN A 193 31.41 4.11 3.16
C ASN A 193 32.39 2.93 2.99
N GLY A 194 31.95 1.80 2.42
CA GLY A 194 32.78 0.63 2.16
C GLY A 194 32.98 -0.32 3.34
N GLU A 195 32.31 -0.09 4.47
CA GLU A 195 32.42 -0.97 5.64
C GLU A 195 31.55 -2.22 5.46
N THR A 196 32.09 -3.41 5.71
CA THR A 196 31.32 -4.65 5.56
C THR A 196 30.29 -4.76 6.68
N LEU A 197 29.01 -4.90 6.32
CA LEU A 197 27.94 -5.23 7.24
C LEU A 197 28.17 -6.65 7.76
N GLN A 198 28.44 -6.78 9.06
CA GLN A 198 28.53 -8.08 9.76
C GLN A 198 27.14 -8.63 10.05
#